data_AF-L8M6N6-F1
#
_entry.id   AF-L8M6N6-F1
#
_cell.length_a   1.000
_cell.length_b   1.000
_cell.length_c   1.000
_cell.angle_alpha   90.00
_cell.angle_beta   90.00
_cell.angle_gamma   90.00
#
_symmetry.space_group_name_H-M   'P 1'
#
loop_
_entity.id
_entity.type
_entity.pdbx_description
1 polymer ?
#
loop_
_entity_poly.entity_id
_entity_poly.type
_entity_poly.pdbx_seq_one_letter_code
_entity_poly.pdbx_strand_id
1 'polypeptide(L)'
;MLVNRKELKLLDLQQCDSVGEIVQGMNQCSFGARMLGEVTVKLSHWITQQNPPVTIYDGKLDSPLGKLLEEMVRRNWLAQIISQQDYVSTSIVPDKLIIIGAYSESFAAILSQRSQEVIFINQFGMALPGQLSDGYFPNVVFCDPKFVIPVIFTSLEEKLNGNKTKIVQFIREIEVYGGLAEEITKGADTLLAMVKDPECKVFLTLSGAMTIAKMGLIICDMVDLGIIDSICSTGALMAHGLVESVGLKHFKYDPNEDDANLADRKLNRVTDTLEPETNLDNIGKVITKIFAEYDEQQHLSPRLFHQIIGEYLAIQHPEERGILKSAYEQQVPVFVPAFHDSELGNDVYLDNYERKNKGRKPIIMNLELDTEFLVDMITNSPKIGIFTIGGGVPRNFIQNVPPLVEWLNESTGANLPERKFSYGCRICPDPMYYGHLSGCTYSEGMSWRKMDINGSFSEIRADATQIWPFLVKFVMESL
;
A
#
# COMPACT_ATOMS: atom_id res chain seq x y z
N MET A 1 -21.28 -17.55 -11.71
CA MET A 1 -21.22 -16.07 -11.66
C MET A 1 -19.80 -15.48 -11.77
N LEU A 2 -18.73 -16.25 -11.54
CA LEU A 2 -17.32 -15.79 -11.66
C LEU A 2 -16.59 -16.31 -12.92
N VAL A 3 -17.27 -17.07 -13.78
CA VAL A 3 -16.69 -17.65 -15.00
C VAL A 3 -16.22 -16.50 -15.89
N ASN A 4 -14.92 -16.48 -16.22
CA ASN A 4 -14.20 -15.49 -17.04
C ASN A 4 -13.66 -14.23 -16.33
N ARG A 5 -13.76 -14.10 -15.00
CA ARG A 5 -13.07 -12.98 -14.31
C ARG A 5 -11.59 -13.29 -14.08
N LYS A 6 -10.73 -12.30 -14.29
CA LYS A 6 -9.29 -12.41 -14.01
C LYS A 6 -9.04 -12.29 -12.51
N GLU A 7 -8.52 -13.35 -11.91
CA GLU A 7 -8.11 -13.37 -10.51
C GLU A 7 -6.92 -12.43 -10.27
N LEU A 8 -6.95 -11.73 -9.15
CA LEU A 8 -5.84 -10.92 -8.64
C LEU A 8 -4.94 -11.79 -7.75
N LYS A 9 -3.63 -11.53 -7.75
CA LYS A 9 -2.64 -12.33 -7.01
C LYS A 9 -1.91 -11.48 -5.98
N LEU A 10 -1.67 -12.06 -4.81
CA LEU A 10 -0.80 -11.49 -3.78
C LEU A 10 0.62 -11.27 -4.32
N LEU A 11 1.22 -10.13 -3.98
CA LEU A 11 2.62 -9.86 -4.31
C LEU A 11 3.54 -10.54 -3.29
N ASP A 12 4.22 -11.60 -3.72
CA ASP A 12 5.16 -12.36 -2.89
C ASP A 12 6.60 -11.88 -3.13
N LEU A 13 7.14 -11.10 -2.20
CA LEU A 13 8.50 -10.55 -2.30
C LEU A 13 9.60 -11.61 -2.08
N GLN A 14 9.27 -12.75 -1.48
CA GLN A 14 10.23 -13.85 -1.33
C GLN A 14 10.53 -14.53 -2.67
N GLN A 15 9.61 -14.43 -3.64
CA GLN A 15 9.77 -14.96 -5.00
C GLN A 15 10.33 -13.93 -5.99
N CYS A 16 10.57 -12.69 -5.56
CA CYS A 16 11.16 -11.64 -6.41
C CYS A 16 12.62 -11.42 -6.03
N ASP A 17 13.54 -11.55 -6.97
CA ASP A 17 14.98 -11.33 -6.80
C ASP A 17 15.48 -10.04 -7.44
N SER A 18 14.61 -9.31 -8.13
CA SER A 18 14.97 -8.20 -9.01
C SER A 18 13.82 -7.19 -9.19
N VAL A 19 14.15 -6.00 -9.71
CA VAL A 19 13.18 -4.91 -9.92
C VAL A 19 12.07 -5.35 -10.88
N GLY A 20 12.43 -5.99 -11.99
CA GLY A 20 11.47 -6.44 -13.00
C GLY A 20 10.55 -7.55 -12.51
N GLU A 21 11.01 -8.43 -11.62
CA GLU A 21 10.17 -9.47 -11.01
C GLU A 21 9.12 -8.86 -10.07
N ILE A 22 9.47 -7.83 -9.28
CA ILE A 22 8.48 -7.08 -8.49
C ILE A 22 7.44 -6.45 -9.41
N VAL A 23 7.87 -5.74 -10.46
CA VAL A 23 6.96 -5.08 -11.41
C VAL A 23 6.08 -6.09 -12.16
N GLN A 24 6.61 -7.28 -12.45
CA GLN A 24 5.85 -8.38 -13.03
C GLN A 24 4.78 -8.91 -12.07
N GLY A 25 5.09 -9.04 -10.77
CA GLY A 25 4.11 -9.40 -9.75
C GLY A 25 3.03 -8.32 -9.58
N MET A 26 3.42 -7.05 -9.60
CA MET A 26 2.51 -5.91 -9.51
C MET A 26 1.43 -5.90 -10.62
N ASN A 27 1.75 -6.40 -11.83
CA ASN A 27 0.78 -6.56 -12.94
C ASN A 27 -0.41 -7.50 -12.61
N GLN A 28 -0.28 -8.34 -11.59
CA GLN A 28 -1.34 -9.22 -11.10
C GLN A 28 -2.04 -8.69 -9.85
N CYS A 29 -1.59 -7.55 -9.31
CA CYS A 29 -2.17 -6.87 -8.16
C CYS A 29 -3.24 -5.87 -8.60
N SER A 30 -3.54 -4.87 -7.76
CA SER A 30 -4.51 -3.80 -8.02
C SER A 30 -3.95 -2.40 -7.77
N PHE A 31 -4.72 -1.36 -8.08
CA PHE A 31 -4.38 0.05 -7.86
C PHE A 31 -3.07 0.47 -8.58
N GLY A 32 -2.29 1.38 -7.99
CA GLY A 32 -1.07 1.91 -8.58
C GLY A 32 -0.03 0.84 -8.93
N ALA A 33 0.05 -0.26 -8.16
CA ALA A 33 0.88 -1.41 -8.51
C ALA A 33 0.51 -1.95 -9.91
N ARG A 34 -0.78 -2.23 -10.13
CA ARG A 34 -1.25 -2.74 -11.42
C ARG A 34 -1.03 -1.74 -12.54
N MET A 35 -1.27 -0.45 -12.30
CA MET A 35 -0.98 0.61 -13.26
C MET A 35 0.47 0.52 -13.77
N LEU A 36 1.43 0.44 -12.86
CA LEU A 36 2.86 0.34 -13.18
C LEU A 36 3.20 -0.96 -13.91
N GLY A 37 2.68 -2.09 -13.43
CA GLY A 37 2.90 -3.40 -14.05
C GLY A 37 2.34 -3.49 -15.47
N GLU A 38 1.08 -3.08 -15.68
CA GLU A 38 0.41 -3.13 -16.99
C GLU A 38 1.09 -2.18 -18.00
N VAL A 39 1.45 -0.97 -17.59
CA VAL A 39 2.19 -0.02 -18.45
C VAL A 39 3.56 -0.58 -18.85
N THR A 40 4.30 -1.18 -17.92
CA THR A 40 5.61 -1.78 -18.21
C THR A 40 5.48 -2.94 -19.20
N VAL A 41 4.49 -3.82 -19.01
CA VAL A 41 4.20 -4.94 -19.93
C VAL A 41 3.85 -4.43 -21.32
N LYS A 42 3.02 -3.40 -21.40
CA LYS A 42 2.59 -2.79 -22.66
C LYS A 42 3.74 -2.15 -23.42
N LEU A 43 4.60 -1.38 -22.74
CA LEU A 43 5.80 -0.81 -23.34
C LEU A 43 6.73 -1.89 -23.87
N SER A 44 6.98 -2.94 -23.08
CA SER A 44 7.77 -4.08 -23.55
C SER A 44 7.18 -4.71 -24.81
N HIS A 45 5.85 -4.87 -24.89
CA HIS A 45 5.20 -5.40 -26.09
C HIS A 45 5.42 -4.51 -27.32
N TRP A 46 5.21 -3.19 -27.18
CA TRP A 46 5.45 -2.24 -28.27
C TRP A 46 6.89 -2.29 -28.80
N ILE A 47 7.87 -2.39 -27.90
CA ILE A 47 9.30 -2.49 -28.24
C ILE A 47 9.59 -3.80 -28.98
N THR A 48 9.09 -4.94 -28.48
CA THR A 48 9.31 -6.25 -29.12
C THR A 48 8.70 -6.36 -30.52
N GLN A 49 7.66 -5.58 -30.81
CA GLN A 49 7.04 -5.46 -32.13
C GLN A 49 7.78 -4.50 -33.07
N GLN A 50 8.93 -3.95 -32.65
CA GLN A 50 9.68 -2.93 -33.39
C GLN A 50 8.83 -1.70 -33.74
N ASN A 51 7.87 -1.36 -32.89
CA ASN A 51 7.02 -0.19 -33.03
C ASN A 51 7.07 0.63 -31.73
N PRO A 52 8.23 1.25 -31.43
CA PRO A 52 8.43 2.04 -30.23
C PRO A 52 7.61 3.34 -30.28
N PRO A 53 7.10 3.83 -29.15
CA PRO A 53 6.27 5.03 -29.11
C PRO A 53 7.10 6.31 -29.26
N VAL A 54 6.45 7.37 -29.76
CA VAL A 54 6.97 8.74 -29.63
C VAL A 54 6.76 9.21 -28.20
N THR A 55 7.71 9.97 -27.64
CA THR A 55 7.63 10.48 -26.28
C THR A 55 7.47 11.99 -26.27
N ILE A 56 6.49 12.46 -25.51
CA ILE A 56 6.32 13.86 -25.17
C ILE A 56 6.73 14.03 -23.72
N TYR A 57 7.72 14.88 -23.50
CA TYR A 57 8.31 15.12 -22.19
C TYR A 57 8.29 16.63 -21.90
N ASP A 58 7.77 17.02 -20.75
CA ASP A 58 7.66 18.42 -20.33
C ASP A 58 8.90 18.94 -19.57
N GLY A 59 9.79 18.03 -19.16
CA GLY A 59 11.00 18.36 -18.41
C GLY A 59 12.21 18.69 -19.29
N LYS A 60 13.36 18.89 -18.65
CA LYS A 60 14.60 19.28 -19.33
C LYS A 60 15.38 18.05 -19.79
N LEU A 61 15.83 18.03 -21.05
CA LEU A 61 16.62 16.93 -21.62
C LEU A 61 18.01 16.79 -20.97
N ASP A 62 18.61 17.87 -20.50
CA ASP A 62 19.91 17.85 -19.82
C ASP A 62 19.85 17.32 -18.37
N SER A 63 18.65 17.12 -17.84
CA SER A 63 18.43 16.52 -16.52
C SER A 63 18.78 15.02 -16.50
N PRO A 64 19.01 14.42 -15.31
CA PRO A 64 19.23 12.97 -15.20
C PRO A 64 18.11 12.13 -15.85
N LEU A 65 16.84 12.52 -15.67
CA LEU A 65 15.71 11.86 -16.29
C LEU A 65 15.69 12.04 -17.81
N GLY A 66 15.98 13.25 -18.31
CA GLY A 66 16.10 13.53 -19.73
C GLY A 66 17.15 12.67 -20.42
N LYS A 67 18.34 12.54 -19.81
CA LYS A 67 19.42 11.67 -20.28
C LYS A 67 19.04 10.18 -20.29
N LEU A 68 18.26 9.73 -19.31
CA LEU A 68 17.73 8.35 -19.30
C LEU A 68 16.75 8.13 -20.46
N LEU A 69 15.88 9.08 -20.76
CA LEU A 69 14.98 9.01 -21.91
C LEU A 69 15.78 9.01 -23.23
N GLU A 70 16.83 9.81 -23.36
CA GLU A 70 17.73 9.79 -24.53
C GLU A 70 18.44 8.44 -24.69
N GLU A 71 18.84 7.79 -23.60
CA GLU A 71 19.35 6.42 -23.61
C GLU A 71 18.29 5.44 -24.13
N MET A 72 17.04 5.56 -23.68
CA MET A 72 15.94 4.72 -24.20
C MET A 72 15.70 4.94 -25.70
N VAL A 73 15.87 6.16 -26.22
CA VAL A 73 15.85 6.42 -27.67
C VAL A 73 17.02 5.75 -28.37
N ARG A 74 18.24 5.86 -27.83
CA ARG A 74 19.44 5.19 -28.40
C ARG A 74 19.30 3.66 -28.45
N ARG A 75 18.55 3.07 -27.53
CA ARG A 75 18.22 1.63 -27.51
C ARG A 75 17.04 1.24 -28.39
N ASN A 76 16.44 2.19 -29.12
CA ASN A 76 15.23 1.99 -29.92
C ASN A 76 14.04 1.50 -29.08
N TRP A 77 13.98 1.88 -27.80
CA TRP A 77 12.85 1.60 -26.93
C TRP A 77 11.79 2.70 -27.00
N LEU A 78 12.23 3.91 -27.30
CA LEU A 78 11.41 5.07 -27.66
C LEU A 78 11.83 5.51 -29.07
N ALA A 79 10.89 5.95 -29.90
CA ALA A 79 11.20 6.36 -31.27
C ALA A 79 11.98 7.69 -31.30
N GLN A 80 11.50 8.67 -30.53
CA GLN A 80 12.08 10.00 -30.39
C GLN A 80 11.41 10.74 -29.23
N ILE A 81 12.04 11.81 -28.75
CA ILE A 81 11.47 12.73 -27.76
C ILE A 81 11.15 14.05 -28.48
N ILE A 82 9.92 14.54 -28.34
CA ILE A 82 9.46 15.79 -28.95
C ILE A 82 8.76 16.69 -27.91
N SER A 83 8.68 17.99 -28.20
CA SER A 83 7.90 18.90 -27.36
C SER A 83 6.40 18.83 -27.66
N GLN A 84 5.59 19.36 -26.76
CA GLN A 84 4.14 19.54 -27.01
C GLN A 84 3.90 20.42 -28.26
N GLN A 85 4.75 21.42 -28.51
CA GLN A 85 4.63 22.31 -29.66
C GLN A 85 4.93 21.60 -30.98
N ASP A 86 5.95 20.73 -30.99
CA ASP A 86 6.29 19.91 -32.15
C ASP A 86 5.15 18.93 -32.48
N TYR A 87 4.53 18.33 -31.45
CA TYR A 87 3.38 17.45 -31.64
C TYR A 87 2.16 18.18 -32.22
N VAL A 88 1.89 19.40 -31.77
CA VAL A 88 0.78 20.21 -32.28
C VAL A 88 1.02 20.62 -33.74
N SER A 89 2.26 20.94 -34.10
CA SER A 89 2.61 21.40 -35.44
C SER A 89 2.80 20.28 -36.47
N THR A 90 3.07 19.04 -36.05
CA THR A 90 3.22 17.92 -37.00
C THR A 90 1.88 17.54 -37.66
N SER A 91 1.96 17.25 -38.96
CA SER A 91 0.86 16.64 -39.74
C SER A 91 0.84 15.10 -39.63
N ILE A 92 1.96 14.50 -39.22
CA ILE A 92 2.08 13.05 -39.03
C ILE A 92 1.78 12.74 -37.56
N VAL A 93 0.67 12.03 -37.33
CA VAL A 93 0.27 11.57 -36.00
C VAL A 93 0.94 10.22 -35.73
N PRO A 94 1.72 10.07 -34.65
CA PRO A 94 2.29 8.77 -34.29
C PRO A 94 1.18 7.82 -33.78
N ASP A 95 1.25 6.55 -34.18
CA ASP A 95 0.28 5.53 -33.77
C ASP A 95 0.30 5.29 -32.24
N LYS A 96 1.48 5.43 -31.62
CA LYS A 96 1.75 5.17 -30.21
C LYS A 96 2.48 6.33 -29.56
N LEU A 97 2.01 6.74 -28.39
CA LEU A 97 2.51 7.91 -27.67
C LEU A 97 2.72 7.59 -26.19
N ILE A 98 3.80 8.12 -25.62
CA ILE A 98 3.96 8.24 -24.17
C ILE A 98 4.01 9.73 -23.83
N ILE A 99 3.25 10.13 -22.82
CA ILE A 99 3.27 11.47 -22.26
C ILE A 99 3.83 11.38 -20.84
N ILE A 100 4.96 12.04 -20.62
CA ILE A 100 5.68 12.06 -19.36
C ILE A 100 5.63 13.48 -18.80
N GLY A 101 5.01 13.62 -17.62
CA GLY A 101 4.83 14.89 -16.92
C GLY A 101 3.52 15.61 -17.25
N ALA A 102 3.50 16.92 -17.01
CA ALA A 102 2.31 17.76 -17.14
C ALA A 102 2.06 18.20 -18.58
N TYR A 103 0.81 18.51 -18.89
CA TYR A 103 0.41 19.11 -20.16
C TYR A 103 -0.77 20.06 -19.97
N SER A 104 -0.96 20.98 -20.92
CA SER A 104 -2.05 21.96 -20.84
C SER A 104 -3.40 21.36 -21.25
N GLU A 105 -4.51 21.94 -20.78
CA GLU A 105 -5.86 21.56 -21.22
C GLU A 105 -6.04 21.71 -22.74
N SER A 106 -5.43 22.75 -23.34
CA SER A 106 -5.43 22.94 -24.79
C SER A 106 -4.73 21.78 -25.52
N PHE A 107 -3.65 21.25 -24.94
CA PHE A 107 -2.97 20.07 -25.46
C PHE A 107 -3.83 18.82 -25.32
N ALA A 108 -4.52 18.66 -24.18
CA ALA A 108 -5.46 17.57 -23.93
C ALA A 108 -6.56 17.48 -25.01
N ALA A 109 -7.11 18.62 -25.41
CA ALA A 109 -8.13 18.70 -26.45
C ALA A 109 -7.62 18.28 -27.84
N ILE A 110 -6.35 18.50 -28.14
CA ILE A 110 -5.72 18.06 -29.40
C ILE A 110 -5.44 16.56 -29.35
N LEU A 111 -4.97 16.05 -28.21
CA LEU A 111 -4.74 14.62 -28.01
C LEU A 111 -6.01 13.80 -28.21
N SER A 112 -7.14 14.27 -27.68
CA SER A 112 -8.43 13.57 -27.76
C SER A 112 -9.03 13.52 -29.17
N GLN A 113 -8.62 14.43 -30.06
CA GLN A 113 -9.08 14.47 -31.45
C GLN A 113 -8.29 13.54 -32.38
N ARG A 114 -7.10 13.10 -31.96
CA ARG A 114 -6.23 12.25 -32.76
C ARG A 114 -6.34 10.80 -32.29
N SER A 115 -6.48 9.87 -33.23
CA SER A 115 -6.59 8.44 -32.92
C SER A 115 -5.19 7.84 -32.75
N GLN A 116 -4.74 7.74 -31.49
CA GLN A 116 -3.50 7.06 -31.13
C GLN A 116 -3.65 6.30 -29.82
N GLU A 117 -2.78 5.32 -29.61
CA GLU A 117 -2.67 4.62 -28.34
C GLU A 117 -1.73 5.40 -27.41
N VAL A 118 -2.21 5.87 -26.26
CA VAL A 118 -1.45 6.77 -25.37
C VAL A 118 -1.22 6.15 -23.99
N ILE A 119 0.03 6.25 -23.51
CA ILE A 119 0.41 6.01 -22.12
C ILE A 119 0.68 7.35 -21.42
N PHE A 120 0.17 7.50 -20.20
CA PHE A 120 0.41 8.67 -19.35
C PHE A 120 1.23 8.29 -18.11
N ILE A 121 2.29 9.04 -17.83
CA ILE A 121 3.09 8.89 -16.61
C ILE A 121 3.27 10.27 -15.98
N ASN A 122 2.56 10.53 -14.90
CA ASN A 122 2.61 11.82 -14.20
C ASN A 122 2.06 11.71 -12.77
N GLN A 123 2.42 12.65 -11.91
CA GLN A 123 1.93 12.72 -10.52
C GLN A 123 0.71 13.65 -10.35
N PHE A 124 0.15 14.17 -11.44
CA PHE A 124 -0.82 15.28 -11.42
C PHE A 124 -2.27 14.83 -11.64
N GLY A 125 -2.52 13.53 -11.75
CA GLY A 125 -3.86 13.01 -12.06
C GLY A 125 -4.30 13.30 -13.50
N MET A 126 -3.37 13.62 -14.41
CA MET A 126 -3.68 14.01 -15.78
C MET A 126 -3.74 12.80 -16.71
N ALA A 127 -4.88 12.56 -17.36
CA ALA A 127 -5.03 11.61 -18.46
C ALA A 127 -6.20 12.03 -19.38
N LEU A 128 -6.46 11.28 -20.46
CA LEU A 128 -7.67 11.50 -21.27
C LEU A 128 -8.93 11.03 -20.53
N PRO A 129 -10.12 11.64 -20.76
CA PRO A 129 -11.35 11.24 -20.10
C PRO A 129 -11.67 9.74 -20.19
N GLY A 130 -11.43 9.10 -21.35
CA GLY A 130 -11.65 7.66 -21.53
C GLY A 130 -10.68 6.74 -20.76
N GLN A 131 -9.64 7.30 -20.14
CA GLN A 131 -8.66 6.59 -19.31
C GLN A 131 -8.82 6.93 -17.82
N LEU A 132 -9.74 7.84 -17.50
CA LEU A 132 -10.17 8.17 -16.15
C LEU A 132 -11.54 7.51 -15.92
N SER A 133 -11.53 6.20 -15.72
CA SER A 133 -12.72 5.50 -15.25
C SER A 133 -12.64 5.34 -13.74
N ASP A 134 -13.76 5.51 -13.04
CA ASP A 134 -13.81 5.42 -11.58
C ASP A 134 -13.15 4.12 -11.09
N GLY A 135 -11.99 4.27 -10.47
CA GLY A 135 -11.15 3.18 -9.99
C GLY A 135 -10.20 2.54 -11.01
N TYR A 136 -10.57 2.38 -12.28
CA TYR A 136 -9.72 1.73 -13.29
C TYR A 136 -9.00 2.73 -14.23
N PHE A 137 -7.68 2.63 -14.33
CA PHE A 137 -6.84 3.60 -15.03
C PHE A 137 -5.93 2.93 -16.08
N PRO A 138 -6.47 2.53 -17.24
CA PRO A 138 -5.71 1.82 -18.25
C PRO A 138 -4.70 2.73 -18.93
N ASN A 139 -3.45 2.24 -19.04
CA ASN A 139 -2.34 2.96 -19.66
C ASN A 139 -1.97 4.27 -18.96
N VAL A 140 -2.18 4.34 -17.64
CA VAL A 140 -1.81 5.50 -16.83
C VAL A 140 -1.03 5.04 -15.62
N VAL A 141 -0.02 5.81 -15.22
CA VAL A 141 0.69 5.66 -13.94
C VAL A 141 0.67 7.01 -13.22
N PHE A 142 -0.08 7.09 -12.12
CA PHE A 142 -0.16 8.30 -11.31
C PHE A 142 0.95 8.39 -10.25
N CYS A 143 2.17 8.64 -10.70
CA CYS A 143 3.35 8.72 -9.85
C CYS A 143 4.44 9.59 -10.49
N ASP A 144 5.40 10.07 -9.69
CA ASP A 144 6.50 10.93 -10.15
C ASP A 144 7.33 10.20 -11.23
N PRO A 145 7.45 10.76 -12.46
CA PRO A 145 8.28 10.19 -13.51
C PRO A 145 9.73 9.93 -13.10
N LYS A 146 10.27 10.70 -12.15
CA LYS A 146 11.65 10.53 -11.65
C LYS A 146 11.86 9.21 -10.93
N PHE A 147 10.80 8.57 -10.45
CA PHE A 147 10.83 7.21 -9.91
C PHE A 147 10.34 6.18 -10.93
N VAL A 148 9.21 6.45 -11.58
CA VAL A 148 8.55 5.49 -12.48
C VAL A 148 9.42 5.12 -13.69
N ILE A 149 10.06 6.12 -14.33
CA ILE A 149 10.85 5.86 -15.54
C ILE A 149 12.10 5.01 -15.23
N PRO A 150 12.88 5.26 -14.16
CA PRO A 150 13.94 4.34 -13.74
C PRO A 150 13.45 2.92 -13.45
N VAL A 151 12.29 2.75 -12.81
CA VAL A 151 11.70 1.41 -12.57
C VAL A 151 11.39 0.71 -13.90
N ILE A 152 10.73 1.42 -14.83
CA ILE A 152 10.40 0.89 -16.16
C ILE A 152 11.68 0.56 -16.93
N PHE A 153 12.66 1.45 -16.94
CA PHE A 153 13.94 1.25 -17.61
C PHE A 153 14.62 -0.03 -17.12
N THR A 154 14.74 -0.18 -15.80
CA THR A 154 15.38 -1.35 -15.18
C THR A 154 14.60 -2.64 -15.50
N SER A 155 13.27 -2.59 -15.43
CA SER A 155 12.41 -3.73 -15.78
C SER A 155 12.53 -4.12 -17.26
N LEU A 156 12.69 -3.15 -18.16
CA LEU A 156 12.92 -3.39 -19.58
C LEU A 156 14.32 -3.95 -19.84
N GLU A 157 15.35 -3.46 -19.15
CA GLU A 157 16.71 -4.02 -19.22
C GLU A 157 16.71 -5.50 -18.83
N GLU A 158 16.03 -5.85 -17.74
CA GLU A 158 15.88 -7.22 -17.28
C GLU A 158 15.20 -8.10 -18.32
N LYS A 159 14.07 -7.62 -18.85
CA LYS A 159 13.24 -8.41 -19.77
C LYS A 159 13.84 -8.56 -21.16
N LEU A 160 14.48 -7.51 -21.68
CA LEU A 160 15.00 -7.48 -23.05
C LEU A 160 16.45 -7.97 -23.13
N ASN A 161 17.25 -7.74 -22.08
CA ASN A 161 18.69 -8.02 -22.07
C ASN A 161 19.12 -9.03 -20.99
N GLY A 162 18.25 -9.43 -20.06
CA GLY A 162 18.55 -10.40 -19.00
C GLY A 162 19.33 -9.84 -17.81
N ASN A 163 19.51 -8.51 -17.73
CA ASN A 163 20.32 -7.85 -16.72
C ASN A 163 19.53 -7.60 -15.42
N LYS A 164 19.42 -8.62 -14.55
CA LYS A 164 18.76 -8.50 -13.23
C LYS A 164 19.44 -7.47 -12.33
N THR A 165 18.65 -6.54 -11.78
CA THR A 165 19.11 -5.54 -10.82
C THR A 165 18.51 -5.80 -9.45
N LYS A 166 19.36 -5.94 -8.43
CA LYS A 166 18.95 -6.07 -7.03
C LYS A 166 18.32 -4.77 -6.53
N ILE A 167 17.37 -4.88 -5.60
CA ILE A 167 16.60 -3.72 -5.14
C ILE A 167 17.50 -2.76 -4.33
N VAL A 168 18.43 -3.30 -3.54
CA VAL A 168 19.45 -2.48 -2.85
C VAL A 168 20.25 -1.64 -3.82
N GLN A 169 20.74 -2.24 -4.92
CA GLN A 169 21.46 -1.50 -5.96
C GLN A 169 20.56 -0.44 -6.59
N PHE A 170 19.35 -0.82 -7.00
CA PHE A 170 18.40 0.08 -7.65
C PHE A 170 18.09 1.31 -6.81
N ILE A 171 17.72 1.15 -5.52
CA ILE A 171 17.39 2.28 -4.65
C ILE A 171 18.56 3.25 -4.51
N ARG A 172 19.80 2.77 -4.48
CA ARG A 172 20.99 3.64 -4.42
C ARG A 172 21.22 4.41 -5.72
N GLU A 173 20.98 3.79 -6.87
CA GLU A 173 21.23 4.40 -8.17
C GLU A 173 20.20 5.47 -8.53
N ILE A 174 18.94 5.33 -8.07
CA ILE A 174 17.87 6.27 -8.44
C ILE A 174 17.92 7.62 -7.71
N GLU A 175 18.70 7.76 -6.64
CA GLU A 175 18.78 9.02 -5.88
C GLU A 175 19.11 10.22 -6.78
N VAL A 176 19.92 10.00 -7.82
CA VAL A 176 20.34 11.03 -8.79
C VAL A 176 19.18 11.69 -9.53
N TYR A 177 18.01 11.04 -9.65
CA TYR A 177 16.86 11.61 -10.33
C TYR A 177 16.13 12.67 -9.49
N GLY A 178 16.35 12.69 -8.17
CA GLY A 178 15.71 13.61 -7.23
C GLY A 178 14.20 13.37 -7.09
N GLY A 179 13.49 14.31 -6.44
CA GLY A 179 12.03 14.22 -6.27
C GLY A 179 11.64 12.97 -5.48
N LEU A 180 10.65 12.22 -5.96
CA LEU A 180 10.20 11.00 -5.28
C LEU A 180 11.33 9.94 -5.14
N ALA A 181 12.27 9.86 -6.08
CA ALA A 181 13.37 8.91 -5.98
C ALA A 181 14.30 9.20 -4.78
N GLU A 182 14.52 10.48 -4.49
CA GLU A 182 15.27 10.92 -3.30
C GLU A 182 14.48 10.68 -2.01
N GLU A 183 13.16 10.95 -2.01
CA GLU A 183 12.28 10.64 -0.88
C GLU A 183 12.31 9.14 -0.54
N ILE A 184 12.24 8.27 -1.56
CA ILE A 184 12.32 6.81 -1.41
C ILE A 184 13.67 6.37 -0.85
N THR A 185 14.77 6.93 -1.36
CA THR A 185 16.13 6.59 -0.87
C THR A 185 16.28 6.93 0.61
N LYS A 186 15.85 8.13 1.02
CA LYS A 186 15.85 8.55 2.43
C LYS A 186 14.93 7.69 3.30
N GLY A 187 13.78 7.30 2.78
CA GLY A 187 12.85 6.42 3.48
C GLY A 187 13.38 5.00 3.65
N ALA A 188 14.07 4.46 2.65
CA ALA A 188 14.75 3.17 2.73
C ALA A 188 15.83 3.19 3.82
N ASP A 189 16.63 4.25 3.89
CA ASP A 189 17.65 4.42 4.93
C ASP A 189 17.07 4.58 6.32
N THR A 190 16.01 5.39 6.45
CA THR A 190 15.34 5.61 7.74
C THR A 190 14.70 4.33 8.25
N LEU A 191 14.00 3.59 7.39
CA LEU A 191 13.39 2.32 7.73
C LEU A 191 14.45 1.28 8.09
N LEU A 192 15.54 1.16 7.33
CA LEU A 192 16.62 0.23 7.64
C LEU A 192 17.31 0.56 8.97
N ALA A 193 17.58 1.85 9.24
CA ALA A 193 18.16 2.27 10.50
C ALA A 193 17.25 1.98 11.70
N MET A 194 15.95 2.20 11.52
CA MET A 194 14.93 1.89 12.54
C MET A 194 14.87 0.38 12.84
N VAL A 195 14.87 -0.46 11.82
CA VAL A 195 14.81 -1.93 11.96
C VAL A 195 16.10 -2.50 12.54
N LYS A 196 17.26 -1.89 12.23
CA LYS A 196 18.57 -2.34 12.74
C LYS A 196 18.87 -1.87 14.16
N ASP A 197 18.09 -0.97 14.74
CA ASP A 197 18.28 -0.54 16.13
C ASP A 197 17.65 -1.58 17.09
N PRO A 198 18.46 -2.38 17.82
CA PRO A 198 17.94 -3.44 18.70
C PRO A 198 17.17 -2.90 19.92
N GLU A 199 17.29 -1.60 20.21
CA GLU A 199 16.55 -0.93 21.28
C GLU A 199 15.21 -0.36 20.80
N CYS A 200 14.95 -0.38 19.49
CA CYS A 200 13.77 0.20 18.87
C CYS A 200 12.67 -0.84 18.67
N LYS A 201 11.47 -0.54 19.17
CA LYS A 201 10.24 -1.25 18.77
C LYS A 201 9.56 -0.54 17.61
N VAL A 202 9.28 -1.28 16.55
CA VAL A 202 8.74 -0.75 15.29
C VAL A 202 7.24 -0.99 15.20
N PHE A 203 6.47 0.10 15.17
CA PHE A 203 5.01 0.08 15.06
C PHE A 203 4.61 0.32 13.61
N LEU A 204 4.00 -0.69 12.96
CA LEU A 204 3.42 -0.54 11.63
C LEU A 204 2.00 0.01 11.75
N THR A 205 1.71 1.07 11.01
CA THR A 205 0.37 1.68 10.95
C THR A 205 -0.13 1.65 9.51
N LEU A 206 -1.29 1.05 9.27
CA LEU A 206 -1.81 0.74 7.94
C LEU A 206 -3.20 1.33 7.71
N SER A 207 -3.31 2.12 6.66
CA SER A 207 -4.58 2.62 6.12
C SER A 207 -4.58 2.55 4.59
N GLY A 208 -5.73 2.82 3.96
CA GLY A 208 -5.93 2.57 2.52
C GLY A 208 -6.07 1.08 2.24
N ALA A 209 -6.71 0.70 1.13
CA ALA A 209 -7.16 -0.68 0.88
C ALA A 209 -6.03 -1.67 0.49
N MET A 210 -4.94 -1.72 1.26
CA MET A 210 -3.70 -2.45 0.95
C MET A 210 -3.88 -3.97 0.83
N THR A 211 -4.73 -4.58 1.65
CA THR A 211 -4.97 -6.03 1.60
C THR A 211 -5.72 -6.43 0.33
N ILE A 212 -6.75 -5.67 -0.05
CA ILE A 212 -7.44 -5.85 -1.34
C ILE A 212 -6.55 -5.49 -2.53
N ALA A 213 -5.62 -4.54 -2.34
CA ALA A 213 -4.60 -4.17 -3.32
C ALA A 213 -3.54 -5.26 -3.57
N LYS A 214 -3.61 -6.36 -2.82
CA LYS A 214 -2.71 -7.51 -2.88
C LYS A 214 -1.35 -7.35 -2.24
N MET A 215 -1.25 -6.45 -1.25
CA MET A 215 -0.04 -6.21 -0.46
C MET A 215 0.02 -7.04 0.84
N GLY A 216 -0.86 -8.02 1.03
CA GLY A 216 -0.98 -8.79 2.27
C GLY A 216 0.29 -9.58 2.65
N LEU A 217 0.94 -10.22 1.68
CA LEU A 217 2.18 -10.99 1.94
C LEU A 217 3.36 -10.11 2.31
N ILE A 218 3.39 -8.85 1.87
CA ILE A 218 4.41 -7.88 2.29
C ILE A 218 4.33 -7.65 3.80
N ILE A 219 3.11 -7.54 4.34
CA ILE A 219 2.91 -7.42 5.79
C ILE A 219 3.35 -8.69 6.49
N CYS A 220 3.04 -9.87 5.92
CA CYS A 220 3.50 -11.15 6.46
C CYS A 220 5.03 -11.21 6.50
N ASP A 221 5.72 -10.84 5.41
CA ASP A 221 7.18 -10.81 5.35
C ASP A 221 7.77 -9.87 6.41
N MET A 222 7.13 -8.72 6.66
CA MET A 222 7.57 -7.80 7.71
C MET A 222 7.41 -8.38 9.12
N VAL A 223 6.35 -9.15 9.37
CA VAL A 223 6.14 -9.86 10.64
C VAL A 223 7.13 -11.01 10.78
N ASP A 224 7.19 -11.88 9.78
CA ASP A 224 7.97 -13.13 9.77
C ASP A 224 9.49 -12.86 9.89
N LEU A 225 9.96 -11.72 9.38
CA LEU A 225 11.37 -11.30 9.45
C LEU A 225 11.69 -10.40 10.64
N GLY A 226 10.73 -10.12 11.54
CA GLY A 226 10.93 -9.24 12.68
C GLY A 226 11.23 -7.78 12.31
N ILE A 227 10.76 -7.33 11.14
CA ILE A 227 10.88 -5.93 10.70
C ILE A 227 9.93 -5.04 11.53
N ILE A 228 8.83 -5.61 12.04
CA ILE A 228 7.83 -4.91 12.85
C ILE A 228 7.50 -5.69 14.12
N ASP A 229 7.17 -4.94 15.17
CA ASP A 229 6.80 -5.49 16.48
C ASP A 229 5.31 -5.39 16.77
N SER A 230 4.57 -4.57 16.02
CA SER A 230 3.11 -4.47 16.11
C SER A 230 2.50 -3.96 14.82
N ILE A 231 1.21 -4.27 14.64
CA ILE A 231 0.38 -3.76 13.56
C ILE A 231 -0.77 -2.97 14.17
N CYS A 232 -1.02 -1.78 13.66
CA CYS A 232 -2.26 -1.06 13.88
C CYS A 232 -2.91 -0.78 12.52
N SER A 233 -4.17 -1.19 12.34
CA SER A 233 -4.85 -1.10 11.04
C SER A 233 -6.32 -0.68 11.20
N THR A 234 -7.01 -0.48 10.07
CA THR A 234 -8.48 -0.41 10.06
C THR A 234 -9.05 -1.83 10.04
N GLY A 235 -10.30 -1.98 10.49
CA GLY A 235 -10.90 -3.31 10.55
C GLY A 235 -11.18 -3.89 9.17
N ALA A 236 -11.56 -3.05 8.20
CA ALA A 236 -11.73 -3.45 6.81
C ALA A 236 -10.47 -4.11 6.22
N LEU A 237 -9.26 -3.59 6.52
CA LEU A 237 -8.03 -4.20 6.01
C LEU A 237 -7.85 -5.63 6.53
N MET A 238 -8.11 -5.85 7.82
CA MET A 238 -8.03 -7.18 8.42
C MET A 238 -9.13 -8.10 7.87
N ALA A 239 -10.35 -7.61 7.72
CA ALA A 239 -11.46 -8.37 7.14
C ALA A 239 -11.18 -8.82 5.70
N HIS A 240 -10.84 -7.89 4.80
CA HIS A 240 -10.52 -8.24 3.41
C HIS A 240 -9.24 -9.09 3.31
N GLY A 241 -8.29 -8.93 4.23
CA GLY A 241 -7.09 -9.76 4.30
C GLY A 241 -7.38 -11.22 4.68
N LEU A 242 -8.46 -11.47 5.43
CA LEU A 242 -8.87 -12.83 5.79
C LEU A 242 -9.34 -13.64 4.60
N VAL A 243 -9.89 -13.00 3.56
CA VAL A 243 -10.40 -13.68 2.36
C VAL A 243 -9.33 -14.59 1.76
N GLU A 244 -8.13 -14.07 1.52
CA GLU A 244 -7.03 -14.86 0.96
C GLU A 244 -6.46 -15.84 1.99
N SER A 245 -6.48 -15.48 3.29
CA SER A 245 -6.02 -16.36 4.38
C SER A 245 -6.86 -17.64 4.53
N VAL A 246 -8.09 -17.65 3.99
CA VAL A 246 -8.96 -18.83 3.94
C VAL A 246 -9.07 -19.44 2.54
N GLY A 247 -8.17 -19.05 1.61
CA GLY A 247 -8.07 -19.59 0.25
C GLY A 247 -9.09 -19.03 -0.76
N LEU A 248 -9.77 -17.94 -0.42
CA LEU A 248 -10.69 -17.24 -1.31
C LEU A 248 -9.99 -16.11 -2.07
N LYS A 249 -10.68 -15.54 -3.05
CA LYS A 249 -10.05 -14.74 -4.11
C LYS A 249 -10.77 -13.43 -4.36
N HIS A 250 -10.00 -12.39 -4.72
CA HIS A 250 -10.51 -11.16 -5.34
C HIS A 250 -10.26 -11.15 -6.86
N PHE A 251 -11.03 -10.35 -7.58
CA PHE A 251 -11.01 -10.31 -9.04
C PHE A 251 -10.79 -8.91 -9.58
N LYS A 252 -10.20 -8.80 -10.78
CA LYS A 252 -10.08 -7.54 -11.50
C LYS A 252 -11.47 -7.03 -11.91
N TYR A 253 -11.71 -5.75 -11.67
CA TYR A 253 -12.89 -5.03 -12.17
C TYR A 253 -12.78 -4.76 -13.68
N ASP A 254 -13.91 -4.88 -14.38
CA ASP A 254 -14.07 -4.46 -15.77
C ASP A 254 -14.81 -3.12 -15.80
N PRO A 255 -14.20 -2.02 -16.28
CA PRO A 255 -14.82 -0.68 -16.30
C PRO A 255 -16.09 -0.59 -17.16
N ASN A 256 -16.40 -1.61 -17.97
CA ASN A 256 -17.65 -1.65 -18.74
C ASN A 256 -18.85 -2.17 -17.94
N GLU A 257 -18.64 -2.66 -16.70
CA GLU A 257 -19.71 -3.09 -15.81
C GLU A 257 -20.19 -1.92 -14.95
N ASP A 258 -21.51 -1.76 -14.82
CA ASP A 258 -22.12 -0.76 -13.95
C ASP A 258 -22.25 -1.25 -12.49
N ASP A 259 -22.08 -0.34 -11.53
CA ASP A 259 -22.09 -0.65 -10.10
C ASP A 259 -23.44 -1.22 -9.62
N ALA A 260 -24.58 -0.85 -10.23
CA ALA A 260 -25.87 -1.43 -9.86
C ALA A 260 -25.98 -2.90 -10.29
N ASN A 261 -25.44 -3.24 -11.47
CA ASN A 261 -25.37 -4.63 -11.93
C ASN A 261 -24.41 -5.46 -11.06
N LEU A 262 -23.28 -4.87 -10.65
CA LEU A 262 -22.38 -5.50 -9.68
C LEU A 262 -23.10 -5.80 -8.35
N ALA A 263 -23.86 -4.83 -7.82
CA ALA A 263 -24.64 -4.98 -6.60
C ALA A 263 -25.73 -6.07 -6.72
N ASP A 264 -26.50 -6.10 -7.82
CA ASP A 264 -27.51 -7.14 -8.08
C ASP A 264 -26.90 -8.55 -8.10
N ARG A 265 -25.62 -8.65 -8.49
CA ARG A 265 -24.83 -9.89 -8.53
C ARG A 265 -24.02 -10.13 -7.26
N LYS A 266 -24.15 -9.29 -6.24
CA LYS A 266 -23.43 -9.37 -4.95
C LYS A 266 -21.90 -9.32 -5.11
N LEU A 267 -21.43 -8.40 -5.95
CA LEU A 267 -20.02 -8.11 -6.18
C LEU A 267 -19.72 -6.70 -5.69
N ASN A 268 -18.99 -6.58 -4.58
CA ASN A 268 -18.58 -5.29 -4.03
C ASN A 268 -17.35 -4.79 -4.76
N ARG A 269 -17.38 -3.55 -5.25
CA ARG A 269 -16.23 -2.92 -5.93
C ARG A 269 -15.44 -2.08 -4.94
N VAL A 270 -14.13 -2.29 -4.91
CA VAL A 270 -13.15 -1.39 -4.29
C VAL A 270 -12.22 -0.90 -5.37
N THR A 271 -12.54 0.29 -5.89
CA THR A 271 -11.89 0.93 -7.05
C THR A 271 -11.83 0.00 -8.27
N ASP A 272 -10.75 -0.77 -8.43
CA ASP A 272 -10.46 -1.63 -9.58
C ASP A 272 -10.36 -3.13 -9.24
N THR A 273 -10.89 -3.47 -8.07
CA THR A 273 -10.99 -4.79 -7.47
C THR A 273 -12.44 -5.14 -7.16
N LEU A 274 -12.81 -6.40 -7.35
CA LEU A 274 -14.11 -6.96 -7.02
C LEU A 274 -13.99 -8.02 -5.92
N GLU A 275 -14.83 -7.88 -4.90
CA GLU A 275 -15.00 -8.83 -3.81
C GLU A 275 -16.41 -9.42 -3.83
N PRO A 276 -16.55 -10.73 -4.10
CA PRO A 276 -17.83 -11.40 -3.94
C PRO A 276 -18.30 -11.38 -2.48
N GLU A 277 -19.58 -11.05 -2.21
CA GLU A 277 -20.15 -11.12 -0.85
C GLU A 277 -20.03 -12.53 -0.25
N THR A 278 -20.03 -13.57 -1.09
CA THR A 278 -19.82 -14.96 -0.63
C THR A 278 -18.49 -15.16 0.09
N ASN A 279 -17.49 -14.30 -0.16
CA ASN A 279 -16.25 -14.31 0.60
C ASN A 279 -16.48 -13.86 2.04
N LEU A 280 -17.21 -12.75 2.22
CA LEU A 280 -17.57 -12.22 3.54
C LEU A 280 -18.50 -13.18 4.29
N ASP A 281 -19.46 -13.81 3.60
CA ASP A 281 -20.30 -14.86 4.19
C ASP A 281 -19.47 -16.03 4.75
N ASN A 282 -18.37 -16.39 4.08
CA ASN A 282 -17.48 -17.46 4.53
C ASN A 282 -16.62 -17.03 5.71
N ILE A 283 -16.15 -15.77 5.73
CA ILE A 283 -15.49 -15.19 6.91
C ILE A 283 -16.44 -15.19 8.10
N GLY A 284 -17.68 -14.73 7.93
CA GLY A 284 -18.68 -14.72 8.99
C GLY A 284 -18.89 -16.11 9.62
N LYS A 285 -18.87 -17.18 8.82
CA LYS A 285 -18.92 -18.57 9.34
C LYS A 285 -17.71 -18.94 10.19
N VAL A 286 -16.51 -18.46 9.84
CA VAL A 286 -15.30 -18.64 10.67
C VAL A 286 -15.50 -17.92 12.01
N ILE A 287 -15.97 -16.68 11.97
CA ILE A 287 -16.23 -15.88 13.18
C ILE A 287 -17.29 -16.54 14.08
N THR A 288 -18.40 -17.03 13.51
CA THR A 288 -19.42 -17.77 14.26
C THR A 288 -18.85 -19.00 14.97
N LYS A 289 -17.93 -19.75 14.32
CA LYS A 289 -17.27 -20.91 14.96
C LYS A 289 -16.41 -20.48 16.15
N ILE A 290 -15.62 -19.42 15.99
CA ILE A 290 -14.80 -18.87 17.08
C ILE A 290 -15.69 -18.47 18.27
N PHE A 291 -16.79 -17.76 18.02
CA PHE A 291 -17.69 -17.34 19.09
C PHE A 291 -18.52 -18.46 19.70
N ALA A 292 -18.72 -19.58 19.01
CA ALA A 292 -19.38 -20.75 19.59
C ALA A 292 -18.57 -21.34 20.76
N GLU A 293 -17.25 -21.23 20.70
CA GLU A 293 -16.32 -21.76 21.71
C GLU A 293 -15.89 -20.71 22.76
N TYR A 294 -16.21 -19.44 22.53
CA TYR A 294 -15.79 -18.34 23.41
C TYR A 294 -16.66 -18.19 24.67
N ASP A 295 -16.00 -18.03 25.83
CA ASP A 295 -16.66 -17.77 27.11
C ASP A 295 -17.23 -16.35 27.18
N GLU A 296 -18.55 -16.25 27.18
CA GLU A 296 -19.28 -14.99 27.22
C GLU A 296 -19.18 -14.20 28.53
N GLN A 297 -18.54 -14.74 29.57
CA GLN A 297 -18.20 -13.96 30.78
C GLN A 297 -16.92 -13.13 30.61
N GLN A 298 -16.08 -13.45 29.62
CA GLN A 298 -14.83 -12.74 29.40
C GLN A 298 -15.02 -11.57 28.42
N HIS A 299 -14.52 -10.40 28.80
CA HIS A 299 -14.41 -9.29 27.85
C HIS A 299 -13.35 -9.65 26.80
N LEU A 300 -13.65 -9.31 25.55
CA LEU A 300 -12.74 -9.46 24.43
C LEU A 300 -12.24 -8.07 24.02
N SER A 301 -11.11 -7.97 23.35
CA SER A 301 -10.66 -6.75 22.69
C SER A 301 -10.36 -7.04 21.22
N PRO A 302 -10.35 -6.03 20.33
CA PRO A 302 -9.95 -6.23 18.94
C PRO A 302 -8.61 -6.97 18.81
N ARG A 303 -7.58 -6.58 19.57
CA ARG A 303 -6.27 -7.28 19.57
C ARG A 303 -6.38 -8.75 19.93
N LEU A 304 -7.07 -9.07 21.03
CA LEU A 304 -7.26 -10.46 21.47
C LEU A 304 -8.09 -11.25 20.46
N PHE A 305 -9.10 -10.63 19.87
CA PHE A 305 -9.92 -11.26 18.85
C PHE A 305 -9.11 -11.61 17.60
N HIS A 306 -8.27 -10.69 17.11
CA HIS A 306 -7.36 -10.96 16.01
C HIS A 306 -6.36 -12.08 16.33
N GLN A 307 -5.87 -12.15 17.57
CA GLN A 307 -5.00 -13.24 18.02
C GLN A 307 -5.72 -14.60 17.94
N ILE A 308 -6.97 -14.69 18.40
CA ILE A 308 -7.79 -15.92 18.32
C ILE A 308 -8.07 -16.31 16.87
N ILE A 309 -8.34 -15.33 15.99
CA ILE A 309 -8.51 -15.61 14.55
C ILE A 309 -7.20 -16.15 13.97
N GLY A 310 -6.05 -15.56 14.32
CA GLY A 310 -4.73 -16.05 13.91
C GLY A 310 -4.46 -17.50 14.32
N GLU A 311 -4.79 -17.85 15.57
CA GLU A 311 -4.72 -19.22 16.08
C GLU A 311 -5.61 -20.18 15.28
N TYR A 312 -6.87 -19.78 15.04
CA TYR A 312 -7.79 -20.58 14.23
C TYR A 312 -7.22 -20.84 12.83
N LEU A 313 -6.67 -19.82 12.18
CA LEU A 313 -6.07 -19.92 10.85
C LEU A 313 -4.83 -20.83 10.85
N ALA A 314 -3.98 -20.75 11.87
CA ALA A 314 -2.80 -21.62 11.99
C ALA A 314 -3.19 -23.11 12.04
N ILE A 315 -4.31 -23.44 12.69
CA ILE A 315 -4.80 -24.82 12.83
C ILE A 315 -5.60 -25.27 11.59
N GLN A 316 -6.52 -24.44 11.10
CA GLN A 316 -7.51 -24.84 10.08
C GLN A 316 -7.05 -24.55 8.65
N HIS A 317 -6.11 -23.63 8.47
CA HIS A 317 -5.54 -23.23 7.18
C HIS A 317 -3.99 -23.22 7.22
N PRO A 318 -3.34 -24.35 7.56
CA PRO A 318 -1.90 -24.40 7.78
C PRO A 318 -1.05 -24.11 6.52
N GLU A 319 -1.60 -24.36 5.32
CA GLU A 319 -0.90 -24.13 4.05
C GLU A 319 -0.99 -22.68 3.55
N GLU A 320 -1.94 -21.89 4.04
CA GLU A 320 -2.14 -20.50 3.61
C GLU A 320 -1.32 -19.55 4.49
N ARG A 321 -0.67 -18.56 3.87
CA ARG A 321 -0.03 -17.43 4.58
C ARG A 321 -1.04 -16.29 4.72
N GLY A 322 -1.08 -15.66 5.89
CA GLY A 322 -2.04 -14.60 6.17
C GLY A 322 -1.61 -13.75 7.35
N ILE A 323 -1.99 -12.47 7.33
CA ILE A 323 -1.49 -11.45 8.28
C ILE A 323 -1.73 -11.87 9.74
N LEU A 324 -2.96 -12.27 10.07
CA LEU A 324 -3.30 -12.63 11.45
C LEU A 324 -2.65 -13.94 11.89
N LYS A 325 -2.42 -14.88 10.95
CA LYS A 325 -1.70 -16.13 11.23
C LYS A 325 -0.23 -15.85 11.52
N SER A 326 0.47 -15.15 10.63
CA SER A 326 1.86 -14.71 10.84
C SER A 326 2.00 -13.94 12.15
N ALA A 327 1.07 -13.02 12.42
CA ALA A 327 1.06 -12.24 13.66
C ALA A 327 0.88 -13.10 14.91
N TYR A 328 0.00 -14.10 14.88
CA TYR A 328 -0.16 -15.06 15.98
C TYR A 328 1.12 -15.90 16.18
N GLU A 329 1.67 -16.47 15.11
CA GLU A 329 2.85 -17.34 15.17
C GLU A 329 4.10 -16.59 15.67
N GLN A 330 4.24 -15.31 15.31
CA GLN A 330 5.36 -14.44 15.73
C GLN A 330 5.04 -13.59 16.97
N GLN A 331 3.87 -13.77 17.61
CA GLN A 331 3.44 -13.01 18.78
C GLN A 331 3.41 -11.48 18.58
N VAL A 332 3.08 -11.04 17.36
CA VAL A 332 2.93 -9.63 16.99
C VAL A 332 1.48 -9.19 17.22
N PRO A 333 1.18 -8.22 18.10
CA PRO A 333 -0.18 -7.76 18.33
C PRO A 333 -0.74 -6.96 17.14
N VAL A 334 -2.02 -7.17 16.85
CA VAL A 334 -2.76 -6.47 15.79
C VAL A 334 -3.91 -5.64 16.37
N PHE A 335 -3.70 -4.32 16.44
CA PHE A 335 -4.68 -3.36 16.93
C PHE A 335 -5.61 -2.87 15.81
N VAL A 336 -6.89 -2.74 16.13
CA VAL A 336 -7.87 -2.06 15.29
C VAL A 336 -8.71 -1.13 16.15
N PRO A 337 -8.33 0.16 16.28
CA PRO A 337 -8.99 1.09 17.19
C PRO A 337 -10.44 1.41 16.79
N ALA A 338 -10.73 1.47 15.49
CA ALA A 338 -12.08 1.66 14.96
C ALA A 338 -12.71 0.33 14.53
N PHE A 339 -12.73 -0.65 15.43
CA PHE A 339 -13.12 -2.03 15.09
C PHE A 339 -14.54 -2.18 14.54
N HIS A 340 -15.50 -1.42 15.08
CA HIS A 340 -16.90 -1.49 14.67
C HIS A 340 -17.13 -1.01 13.22
N ASP A 341 -16.18 -0.26 12.65
CA ASP A 341 -16.17 0.14 11.24
C ASP A 341 -15.49 -0.94 10.38
N SER A 342 -16.08 -2.14 10.40
CA SER A 342 -15.61 -3.28 9.61
C SER A 342 -16.64 -4.41 9.52
N GLU A 343 -16.42 -5.31 8.57
CA GLU A 343 -17.17 -6.54 8.40
C GLU A 343 -17.04 -7.45 9.62
N LEU A 344 -15.87 -7.51 10.26
CA LEU A 344 -15.68 -8.23 11.53
C LEU A 344 -16.50 -7.61 12.67
N GLY A 345 -16.68 -6.29 12.67
CA GLY A 345 -17.60 -5.60 13.58
C GLY A 345 -19.06 -5.98 13.32
N ASN A 346 -19.45 -6.09 12.06
CA ASN A 346 -20.78 -6.56 11.66
C ASN A 346 -21.05 -8.01 12.09
N ASP A 347 -20.06 -8.89 11.97
CA ASP A 347 -20.16 -10.28 12.42
C ASP A 347 -20.40 -10.38 13.94
N VAL A 348 -19.71 -9.55 14.73
CA VAL A 348 -19.95 -9.46 16.18
C VAL A 348 -21.37 -8.99 16.49
N TYR A 349 -21.88 -7.99 15.74
CA TYR A 349 -23.24 -7.52 15.91
C TYR A 349 -24.26 -8.62 15.61
N LEU A 350 -24.08 -9.34 14.50
CA LEU A 350 -24.95 -10.44 14.10
C LEU A 350 -24.96 -11.56 15.15
N ASP A 351 -23.79 -11.99 15.61
CA ASP A 351 -23.68 -13.04 16.65
C ASP A 351 -24.35 -12.60 17.96
N ASN A 352 -24.15 -11.34 18.38
CA ASN A 352 -24.81 -10.79 19.56
C ASN A 352 -26.34 -10.69 19.41
N TYR A 353 -26.83 -10.38 18.22
CA TYR A 353 -28.27 -10.39 17.94
C TYR A 353 -28.85 -11.80 18.08
N GLU A 354 -28.16 -12.82 17.55
CA GLU A 354 -28.58 -14.21 17.72
C GLU A 354 -28.51 -14.68 19.18
N ARG A 355 -27.43 -14.33 19.90
CA ARG A 355 -27.27 -14.63 21.33
C ARG A 355 -28.42 -14.08 22.15
N LYS A 356 -28.82 -12.83 21.89
CA LYS A 356 -29.98 -12.20 22.54
C LYS A 356 -31.27 -13.00 22.29
N ASN A 357 -31.52 -13.43 21.05
CA ASN A 357 -32.68 -14.26 20.72
C ASN A 357 -32.65 -15.63 21.41
N LYS A 358 -31.46 -16.16 21.72
CA LYS A 358 -31.23 -17.41 22.46
C LYS A 358 -31.12 -17.21 23.98
N GLY A 359 -31.31 -16.00 24.50
CA GLY A 359 -31.21 -15.68 25.93
C GLY A 359 -29.79 -15.73 26.51
N ARG A 360 -28.75 -15.67 25.66
CA ARG A 360 -27.33 -15.65 26.04
C ARG A 360 -26.82 -14.23 26.26
N LYS A 361 -25.72 -14.08 27.00
CA LYS A 361 -25.05 -12.78 27.15
C LYS A 361 -24.33 -12.37 25.85
N PRO A 362 -24.29 -11.07 25.53
CA PRO A 362 -23.51 -10.57 24.41
C PRO A 362 -22.00 -10.64 24.70
N ILE A 363 -21.21 -10.82 23.65
CA ILE A 363 -19.77 -10.58 23.65
C ILE A 363 -19.53 -9.07 23.69
N ILE A 364 -18.71 -8.63 24.64
CA ILE A 364 -18.35 -7.22 24.82
C ILE A 364 -16.92 -7.00 24.31
N MET A 365 -16.78 -6.12 23.32
CA MET A 365 -15.49 -5.63 22.82
C MET A 365 -15.03 -4.43 23.67
N ASN A 366 -14.16 -4.68 24.64
CA ASN A 366 -13.57 -3.66 25.51
C ASN A 366 -12.28 -3.10 24.88
N LEU A 367 -12.36 -1.86 24.39
CA LEU A 367 -11.23 -1.16 23.78
C LEU A 367 -10.15 -0.74 24.78
N GLU A 368 -10.49 -0.61 26.07
CA GLU A 368 -9.53 -0.17 27.09
C GLU A 368 -8.39 -1.17 27.27
N LEU A 369 -8.67 -2.47 27.12
CA LEU A 369 -7.67 -3.54 27.19
C LEU A 369 -6.56 -3.38 26.13
N ASP A 370 -6.88 -2.78 24.99
CA ASP A 370 -5.92 -2.53 23.92
C ASP A 370 -5.11 -1.26 24.21
N THR A 371 -5.73 -0.23 24.80
CA THR A 371 -5.03 0.97 25.29
C THR A 371 -4.03 0.61 26.37
N GLU A 372 -4.43 -0.14 27.39
CA GLU A 372 -3.57 -0.58 28.50
C GLU A 372 -2.35 -1.36 27.97
N PHE A 373 -2.59 -2.34 27.09
CA PHE A 373 -1.52 -3.13 26.48
C PHE A 373 -0.55 -2.26 25.67
N LEU A 374 -1.07 -1.31 24.89
CA LEU A 374 -0.25 -0.44 24.05
C LEU A 374 0.58 0.55 24.89
N VAL A 375 0.01 1.11 25.97
CA VAL A 375 0.73 1.96 26.91
C VAL A 375 1.88 1.18 27.55
N ASP A 376 1.64 -0.04 28.02
CA ASP A 376 2.68 -0.91 28.58
C ASP A 376 3.79 -1.20 27.56
N MET A 377 3.41 -1.59 26.33
CA MET A 377 4.34 -1.88 25.25
C MET A 377 5.25 -0.67 24.94
N ILE A 378 4.68 0.53 24.83
CA ILE A 378 5.43 1.74 24.50
C ILE A 378 6.33 2.15 25.67
N THR A 379 5.81 2.20 26.90
CA THR A 379 6.57 2.67 28.07
C THR A 379 7.76 1.76 28.41
N ASN A 380 7.60 0.44 28.19
CA ASN A 380 8.66 -0.57 28.36
C ASN A 380 9.68 -0.63 27.20
N SER A 381 9.46 0.11 26.10
CA SER A 381 10.39 0.16 24.97
C SER A 381 11.42 1.28 25.17
N PRO A 382 12.75 1.00 25.12
CA PRO A 382 13.76 2.04 25.25
C PRO A 382 13.64 3.12 24.16
N LYS A 383 13.43 2.70 22.92
CA LYS A 383 13.08 3.55 21.78
C LYS A 383 11.88 2.98 21.05
N ILE A 384 11.14 3.87 20.40
CA ILE A 384 10.00 3.50 19.55
C ILE A 384 10.15 4.15 18.18
N GLY A 385 9.76 3.41 17.14
CA GLY A 385 9.77 3.84 15.76
C GLY A 385 8.42 3.57 15.10
N ILE A 386 8.06 4.36 14.10
CA ILE A 386 6.77 4.20 13.40
C ILE A 386 6.96 4.11 11.89
N PHE A 387 6.46 3.03 11.29
CA PHE A 387 6.33 2.93 9.84
C PHE A 387 4.85 3.08 9.45
N THR A 388 4.54 4.03 8.58
CA THR A 388 3.15 4.39 8.26
C THR A 388 2.86 4.25 6.78
N ILE A 389 1.77 3.55 6.47
CA ILE A 389 1.10 3.52 5.18
C ILE A 389 -0.19 4.33 5.27
N GLY A 390 -0.21 5.49 4.63
CA GLY A 390 -1.30 6.48 4.68
C GLY A 390 -1.33 7.28 5.99
N GLY A 391 -2.46 7.26 6.69
CA GLY A 391 -2.63 7.93 7.98
C GLY A 391 -3.87 7.47 8.73
N GLY A 392 -4.81 8.39 8.97
CA GLY A 392 -6.07 8.08 9.65
C GLY A 392 -5.93 7.51 11.07
N VAL A 393 -7.00 6.88 11.55
CA VAL A 393 -7.10 6.36 12.92
C VAL A 393 -5.90 5.49 13.32
N PRO A 394 -5.39 4.55 12.50
CA PRO A 394 -4.29 3.68 12.90
C PRO A 394 -3.02 4.44 13.30
N ARG A 395 -2.65 5.45 12.51
CA ARG A 395 -1.47 6.29 12.79
C ARG A 395 -1.63 7.07 14.10
N ASN A 396 -2.77 7.73 14.29
CA ASN A 396 -2.97 8.58 15.46
C ASN A 396 -3.19 7.77 16.74
N PHE A 397 -3.80 6.58 16.66
CA PHE A 397 -3.96 5.69 17.80
C PHE A 397 -2.60 5.38 18.46
N ILE A 398 -1.62 4.95 17.66
CA ILE A 398 -0.25 4.70 18.13
C ILE A 398 0.43 6.00 18.59
N GLN A 399 0.31 7.07 17.81
CA GLN A 399 0.97 8.33 18.10
C GLN A 399 0.40 9.11 19.30
N ASN A 400 -0.80 8.78 19.78
CA ASN A 400 -1.41 9.44 20.92
C ASN A 400 -0.90 8.93 22.26
N VAL A 401 -0.18 7.81 22.29
CA VAL A 401 0.32 7.24 23.53
C VAL A 401 1.37 8.13 24.22
N PRO A 402 2.38 8.70 23.52
CA PRO A 402 3.30 9.67 24.12
C PRO A 402 2.61 10.80 24.90
N PRO A 403 1.71 11.62 24.32
CA PRO A 403 1.03 12.68 25.07
C PRO A 403 0.04 12.14 26.12
N LEU A 404 -0.53 10.94 25.93
CA LEU A 404 -1.38 10.31 26.95
C LEU A 404 -0.58 9.97 28.20
N VAL A 405 0.63 9.42 28.06
CA VAL A 405 1.51 9.07 29.19
C VAL A 405 1.93 10.33 29.97
N GLU A 406 2.31 11.39 29.26
CA GLU A 406 2.61 12.70 29.87
C GLU A 406 1.39 13.21 30.66
N TRP A 407 0.21 13.22 30.05
CA TRP A 407 -1.03 13.67 30.71
C TRP A 407 -1.41 12.80 31.91
N LEU A 408 -1.19 11.50 31.83
CA LEU A 408 -1.45 10.54 32.91
C LEU A 408 -0.53 10.80 34.11
N ASN A 409 0.77 10.99 33.87
CA ASN A 409 1.75 11.34 34.90
C ASN A 409 1.37 12.65 35.60
N GLU A 410 1.07 13.70 34.83
CA GLU A 410 0.69 15.01 35.36
C GLU A 410 -0.63 14.99 36.16
N SER A 411 -1.64 14.27 35.67
CA SER A 411 -2.99 14.31 36.23
C SER A 411 -3.17 13.37 37.43
N THR A 412 -2.41 12.28 37.49
CA THR A 412 -2.60 11.23 38.50
C THR A 412 -1.42 11.04 39.43
N GLY A 413 -0.26 11.64 39.13
CA GLY A 413 0.99 11.38 39.84
C GLY A 413 1.60 10.01 39.52
N ALA A 414 1.17 9.37 38.43
CA ALA A 414 1.86 8.22 37.88
C ALA A 414 3.31 8.59 37.51
N ASN A 415 4.19 7.58 37.45
CA ASN A 415 5.60 7.75 37.11
C ASN A 415 5.99 6.78 35.99
N LEU A 416 5.23 6.82 34.89
CA LEU A 416 5.49 6.01 33.71
C LEU A 416 6.59 6.65 32.85
N PRO A 417 7.49 5.86 32.24
CA PRO A 417 8.49 6.38 31.31
C PRO A 417 7.87 7.12 30.12
N GLU A 418 8.20 8.39 29.96
CA GLU A 418 7.81 9.18 28.78
C GLU A 418 8.66 8.80 27.57
N ARG A 419 8.01 8.37 26.49
CA ARG A 419 8.66 7.98 25.24
C ARG A 419 8.19 8.85 24.09
N LYS A 420 9.09 9.17 23.17
CA LYS A 420 8.81 9.84 21.91
C LYS A 420 9.34 8.99 20.76
N PHE A 421 8.75 9.12 19.57
CA PHE A 421 9.25 8.40 18.40
C PHE A 421 10.64 8.94 18.03
N SER A 422 11.64 8.05 18.05
CA SER A 422 13.01 8.34 17.61
C SER A 422 13.22 8.08 16.13
N TYR A 423 12.33 7.30 15.52
CA TYR A 423 12.33 7.00 14.09
C TYR A 423 10.92 7.14 13.50
N GLY A 424 10.83 7.57 12.25
CA GLY A 424 9.56 7.51 11.52
C GLY A 424 9.73 7.53 10.01
N CYS A 425 9.12 6.57 9.32
CA CYS A 425 9.00 6.58 7.87
C CYS A 425 7.53 6.53 7.46
N ARG A 426 7.10 7.42 6.57
CA ARG A 426 5.70 7.46 6.10
C ARG A 426 5.63 7.44 4.59
N ILE A 427 4.71 6.64 4.06
CA ILE A 427 4.28 6.67 2.66
C ILE A 427 2.83 7.17 2.64
N CYS A 428 2.60 8.38 2.12
CA CYS A 428 1.26 8.96 2.04
C CYS A 428 1.20 10.01 0.92
N PRO A 429 0.28 9.87 -0.05
CA PRO A 429 0.14 10.85 -1.13
C PRO A 429 -0.53 12.15 -0.67
N ASP A 430 -1.21 12.15 0.48
CA ASP A 430 -2.08 13.25 0.87
C ASP A 430 -1.30 14.54 1.17
N PRO A 431 -1.71 15.68 0.57
CA PRO A 431 -1.06 16.95 0.81
C PRO A 431 -1.42 17.52 2.18
N MET A 432 -0.49 18.30 2.75
CA MET A 432 -0.67 18.95 4.05
C MET A 432 -1.86 19.92 4.09
N TYR A 433 -2.16 20.61 2.99
CA TYR A 433 -3.16 21.70 2.98
C TYR A 433 -4.61 21.21 3.11
N TYR A 434 -4.88 19.90 3.06
CA TYR A 434 -6.19 19.36 3.42
C TYR A 434 -6.47 19.42 4.92
N GLY A 435 -5.44 19.60 5.76
CA GLY A 435 -5.60 19.79 7.21
C GLY A 435 -6.08 18.54 7.97
N HIS A 436 -6.16 17.38 7.32
CA HIS A 436 -6.50 16.12 7.98
C HIS A 436 -5.24 15.35 8.38
N LEU A 437 -5.41 14.42 9.31
CA LEU A 437 -4.34 13.64 9.93
C LEU A 437 -3.44 12.88 8.93
N SER A 438 -3.99 12.40 7.81
CA SER A 438 -3.18 11.69 6.81
C SER A 438 -2.11 12.56 6.14
N GLY A 439 -2.31 13.89 6.04
CA GLY A 439 -1.30 14.83 5.55
C GLY A 439 -0.35 15.37 6.62
N CYS A 440 -0.71 15.26 7.91
CA CYS A 440 0.03 15.81 9.07
C CYS A 440 1.50 15.36 9.11
N THR A 441 2.45 16.30 9.20
CA THR A 441 3.89 15.98 9.12
C THR A 441 4.48 15.49 10.44
N TYR A 442 5.64 14.84 10.40
CA TYR A 442 6.40 14.56 11.62
C TYR A 442 6.80 15.84 12.38
N SER A 443 7.08 16.93 11.65
CA SER A 443 7.35 18.25 12.25
C SER A 443 6.15 18.76 13.07
N GLU A 444 4.93 18.66 12.53
CA GLU A 444 3.72 18.98 13.29
C GLU A 444 3.59 18.08 14.53
N GLY A 445 3.90 16.78 14.40
CA GLY A 445 3.93 15.83 15.51
C GLY A 445 4.87 16.22 16.66
N MET A 446 5.93 16.97 16.41
CA MET A 446 6.81 17.49 17.48
C MET A 446 6.08 18.50 18.38
N SER A 447 5.19 19.33 17.82
CA SER A 447 4.40 20.29 18.62
C SER A 447 3.45 19.59 19.61
N TRP A 448 3.05 18.36 19.28
CA TRP A 448 2.24 17.49 20.13
C TRP A 448 3.08 16.60 21.05
N ARG A 449 4.40 16.81 21.10
CA ARG A 449 5.35 16.02 21.91
C ARG A 449 5.38 14.54 21.53
N LYS A 450 4.91 14.19 20.32
CA LYS A 450 4.89 12.81 19.80
C LYS A 450 6.26 12.37 19.29
N MET A 451 6.97 13.28 18.62
CA MET A 451 8.24 13.01 17.94
C MET A 451 9.42 13.58 18.73
N ASP A 452 10.54 12.85 18.76
CA ASP A 452 11.80 13.34 19.30
C ASP A 452 12.43 14.36 18.34
N ILE A 453 12.95 15.48 18.87
CA ILE A 453 13.64 16.50 18.07
C ILE A 453 14.94 15.98 17.44
N ASN A 454 15.56 14.98 18.05
CA ASN A 454 16.79 14.34 17.56
C ASN A 454 16.51 13.04 16.77
N GLY A 455 15.23 12.74 16.50
CA GLY A 455 14.83 11.55 15.75
C GLY A 455 15.12 11.64 14.26
N SER A 456 15.11 10.48 13.59
CA SER A 456 15.27 10.36 12.14
C SER A 456 13.93 10.12 11.47
N PHE A 457 13.51 11.05 10.60
CA PHE A 457 12.19 11.02 9.98
C PHE A 457 12.23 11.22 8.47
N SER A 458 11.42 10.45 7.74
CA SER A 458 11.29 10.52 6.29
C SER A 458 9.83 10.44 5.83
N GLU A 459 9.48 11.23 4.82
CA GLU A 459 8.14 11.25 4.23
C GLU A 459 8.25 11.02 2.72
N ILE A 460 7.44 10.10 2.21
CA ILE A 460 7.36 9.71 0.80
C ILE A 460 5.95 10.02 0.30
N ARG A 461 5.84 10.93 -0.66
CA ARG A 461 4.56 11.41 -1.19
C ARG A 461 4.13 10.63 -2.43
N ALA A 462 3.69 9.39 -2.22
CA ALA A 462 3.25 8.51 -3.30
C ALA A 462 2.18 7.50 -2.84
N ASP A 463 1.51 6.87 -3.81
CA ASP A 463 0.73 5.66 -3.58
C ASP A 463 1.65 4.55 -3.07
N ALA A 464 1.30 3.99 -1.90
CA ALA A 464 2.08 2.94 -1.27
C ALA A 464 2.16 1.67 -2.13
N THR A 465 1.13 1.34 -2.91
CA THR A 465 1.13 0.14 -3.75
C THR A 465 2.25 0.14 -4.79
N GLN A 466 2.74 1.33 -5.18
CA GLN A 466 3.80 1.49 -6.18
C GLN A 466 5.21 1.46 -5.61
N ILE A 467 5.38 1.85 -4.35
CA ILE A 467 6.72 2.10 -3.79
C ILE A 467 7.05 1.21 -2.59
N TRP A 468 6.03 0.83 -1.81
CA TRP A 468 6.18 0.02 -0.60
C TRP A 468 6.86 -1.34 -0.86
N PRO A 469 6.55 -2.07 -1.96
CA PRO A 469 7.22 -3.33 -2.26
C PRO A 469 8.75 -3.18 -2.40
N PHE A 470 9.21 -2.08 -3.00
CA PHE A 470 10.64 -1.81 -3.15
C PHE A 470 11.31 -1.47 -1.81
N LEU A 471 10.66 -0.69 -0.94
CA LEU A 471 11.20 -0.37 0.38
C LEU A 471 11.33 -1.61 1.26
N VAL A 472 10.32 -2.49 1.29
CA VAL A 472 10.40 -3.70 2.11
C VAL A 472 11.45 -4.65 1.54
N LYS A 473 11.48 -4.85 0.21
CA LYS A 473 12.51 -5.70 -0.40
C LYS A 473 13.93 -5.16 -0.16
N PHE A 474 14.11 -3.84 -0.18
CA PHE A 474 15.39 -3.21 0.18
C PHE A 474 15.84 -3.59 1.60
N VAL A 475 14.93 -3.54 2.57
CA VAL A 475 15.23 -3.96 3.94
C VAL A 475 15.53 -5.45 4.00
N MET A 476 14.70 -6.30 3.35
CA MET A 476 14.91 -7.75 3.30
C MET A 476 16.28 -8.14 2.72
N GLU A 477 16.74 -7.43 1.70
CA GLU A 477 18.07 -7.65 1.09
C GLU A 477 19.22 -7.06 1.92
N SER A 478 18.92 -6.23 2.92
CA SER A 478 19.91 -5.52 3.75
C SER A 478 20.03 -6.02 5.19
N LEU A 479 19.15 -6.93 5.60
CA LEU A 479 19.23 -7.71 6.85
C LEU A 479 20.14 -8.93 6.63
#